data_AF-A0A523DVC7-F1
#
_entry.id   AF-A0A523DVC7-F1
#
_cell.length_a   1.000
_cell.length_b   1.000
_cell.length_c   1.000
_cell.angle_alpha   90.00
_cell.angle_beta   90.00
_cell.angle_gamma   90.00
#
_symmetry.space_group_name_H-M   'P 1'
#
loop_
_entity.id
_entity.type
_entity.pdbx_description
1 polymer ?
#
loop_
_entity_poly.entity_id
_entity_poly.type
_entity_poly.pdbx_seq_one_letter_code
_entity_poly.pdbx_strand_id
1 'polypeptide(L)'
;MAKSPSEQSLARMEKLVDNYTKKSGTATHPDKTITEAVVLGLARHVDELGRPLCPCRFYPDKQEEIKHRTWLCPCDDMQIYKYCHVLESPLKDIRP
;
A
#
# COMPACT_ATOMS: atom_id res chain seq x y z
N MET A 1 20.01 9.55 6.51
CA MET A 1 19.91 9.55 5.04
C MET A 1 18.96 8.42 4.67
N ALA A 2 17.75 8.74 4.21
CA ALA A 2 16.72 7.73 3.96
C ALA A 2 17.12 6.89 2.75
N LYS A 3 17.36 5.59 2.94
CA LYS A 3 17.72 4.66 1.87
C LYS A 3 16.62 4.73 0.79
N SER A 4 16.99 5.20 -0.39
CA SER A 4 16.09 5.21 -1.54
C SER A 4 15.80 3.75 -1.89
N PRO A 5 14.52 3.33 -1.95
CA PRO A 5 14.21 1.98 -2.40
C PRO A 5 14.65 1.79 -3.85
N SER A 6 14.96 0.55 -4.22
CA SER A 6 15.35 0.23 -5.60
C SER A 6 14.26 0.62 -6.59
N GLU A 7 14.66 1.16 -7.76
CA GLU A 7 13.73 1.53 -8.85
C GLU A 7 12.84 0.35 -9.28
N GLN A 8 13.36 -0.87 -9.17
CA GLN A 8 12.59 -2.09 -9.43
C GLN A 8 11.46 -2.30 -8.42
N SER A 9 11.71 -2.07 -7.13
CA SER A 9 10.70 -2.20 -6.08
C SER A 9 9.63 -1.12 -6.22
N LEU A 10 10.04 0.12 -6.53
CA LEU A 10 9.13 1.22 -6.83
C LEU A 10 8.18 0.90 -7.99
N ALA A 11 8.74 0.54 -9.16
CA ALA A 11 7.94 0.22 -10.34
C ALA A 11 6.99 -0.97 -10.12
N ARG A 12 7.38 -1.94 -9.28
CA ARG A 12 6.51 -3.05 -8.86
C ARG A 12 5.35 -2.57 -8.01
N MET A 13 5.60 -1.67 -7.05
CA MET A 13 4.55 -1.13 -6.17
C MET A 13 3.58 -0.22 -6.94
N GLU A 14 4.08 0.61 -7.85
CA GLU A 14 3.23 1.44 -8.72
C GLU A 14 2.29 0.58 -9.58
N LYS A 15 2.83 -0.48 -10.21
CA LYS A 15 2.02 -1.45 -10.97
C LYS A 15 1.01 -2.17 -10.08
N LEU A 16 1.37 -2.49 -8.84
CA LEU A 16 0.45 -3.11 -7.89
C LEU A 16 -0.73 -2.19 -7.58
N VAL A 17 -0.46 -0.90 -7.32
CA VAL A 17 -1.50 0.10 -7.08
C VAL A 17 -2.38 0.29 -8.31
N ASP A 18 -1.80 0.47 -9.50
CA ASP A 18 -2.54 0.65 -10.75
C ASP A 18 -3.42 -0.56 -11.12
N ASN A 19 -2.88 -1.77 -10.99
CA ASN A 19 -3.65 -2.98 -11.26
C ASN A 19 -4.77 -3.17 -10.23
N TYR A 20 -4.50 -2.81 -8.97
CA TYR A 20 -5.49 -2.91 -7.91
C TYR A 20 -6.63 -1.90 -8.09
N THR A 21 -6.34 -0.63 -8.39
CA THR A 21 -7.37 0.39 -8.66
C THR A 21 -8.24 0.01 -9.86
N LYS A 22 -7.63 -0.48 -10.95
CA LYS A 22 -8.35 -1.01 -12.12
C LYS A 22 -9.24 -2.20 -11.79
N LYS A 23 -8.74 -3.16 -11.01
CA LYS A 23 -9.48 -4.39 -10.66
C LYS A 23 -10.60 -4.14 -9.64
N SER A 24 -10.34 -3.30 -8.66
CA SER A 24 -11.28 -3.05 -7.56
C SER A 24 -12.27 -1.92 -7.86
N GLY A 25 -11.99 -1.07 -8.87
CA GLY A 25 -12.76 0.13 -9.16
C GLY A 25 -12.55 1.25 -8.13
N THR A 26 -11.49 1.15 -7.31
CA THR A 26 -11.10 2.18 -6.36
C THR A 26 -10.22 3.23 -7.02
N ALA A 27 -10.22 4.44 -6.49
CA ALA A 27 -9.33 5.51 -6.91
C ALA A 27 -8.25 5.73 -5.86
N THR A 28 -7.08 6.19 -6.30
CA THR A 28 -6.05 6.69 -5.38
C THR A 28 -6.50 8.01 -4.75
N HIS A 29 -5.83 8.40 -3.66
CA HIS A 29 -6.04 9.70 -3.04
C HIS A 29 -5.85 10.84 -4.08
N PRO A 30 -6.65 11.93 -4.02
CA PRO A 30 -6.53 13.06 -4.96
C PRO A 30 -5.15 13.73 -4.90
N ASP A 31 -4.51 13.69 -3.74
CA ASP A 31 -3.13 14.15 -3.56
C ASP A 31 -2.13 13.06 -4.00
N LYS A 32 -1.33 13.38 -5.02
CA LYS A 32 -0.31 12.48 -5.56
C LYS A 32 0.85 12.25 -4.60
N THR A 33 1.21 13.26 -3.82
CA THR A 33 2.32 13.17 -2.86
C THR A 33 2.05 12.13 -1.78
N ILE A 34 0.80 12.00 -1.34
CA ILE A 34 0.39 10.91 -0.43
C ILE A 34 0.55 9.54 -1.10
N THR A 35 0.10 9.40 -2.34
CA THR A 35 0.22 8.14 -3.10
C THR A 35 1.69 7.74 -3.29
N GLU A 36 2.54 8.70 -3.68
CA GLU A 36 3.98 8.52 -3.84
C GLU A 36 4.66 8.13 -2.53
N ALA A 37 4.30 8.77 -1.41
CA ALA A 37 4.84 8.44 -0.09
C ALA A 37 4.51 7.00 0.33
N VAL A 38 3.29 6.52 0.04
CA VAL A 38 2.87 5.14 0.31
C VAL A 38 3.64 4.15 -0.56
N VAL A 39 3.73 4.41 -1.87
CA VAL A 39 4.49 3.57 -2.81
C VAL A 39 5.95 3.48 -2.40
N LEU A 40 6.56 4.60 -2.03
CA LEU A 40 7.94 4.67 -1.53
C LEU A 40 8.11 3.85 -0.24
N GLY A 41 7.17 3.96 0.71
CA GLY A 41 7.19 3.20 1.96
C GLY A 41 7.02 1.69 1.75
N LEU A 42 6.10 1.28 0.88
CA LEU A 42 5.91 -0.13 0.51
C LEU A 42 7.16 -0.68 -0.16
N ALA A 43 7.75 0.06 -1.09
CA ALA A 43 8.97 -0.34 -1.79
C ALA A 43 10.15 -0.49 -0.80
N ARG A 44 10.27 0.40 0.19
CA ARG A 44 11.27 0.27 1.26
C ARG A 44 11.06 -1.00 2.08
N HIS A 45 9.83 -1.28 2.51
CA HIS A 45 9.55 -2.51 3.26
C HIS A 45 9.79 -3.78 2.43
N VAL A 46 9.56 -3.75 1.11
CA VAL A 46 9.96 -4.86 0.23
C VAL A 46 11.48 -5.04 0.20
N ASP A 47 12.24 -3.95 0.13
CA ASP A 47 13.71 -4.00 0.09
C ASP A 47 14.32 -4.43 1.43
N GLU A 48 13.73 -3.99 2.56
CA GLU A 48 14.22 -4.26 3.91
C GLU A 48 13.72 -5.59 4.50
N LEU A 49 12.44 -5.93 4.27
CA LEU A 49 11.75 -7.08 4.89
C LEU A 49 11.41 -8.18 3.87
N GLY A 50 11.58 -7.93 2.57
CA GLY A 50 11.19 -8.85 1.50
C GLY A 50 9.68 -8.85 1.20
N ARG A 51 8.85 -8.13 1.98
CA ARG A 51 7.40 -8.08 1.80
C ARG A 51 6.84 -6.65 1.89
N PRO A 52 5.77 -6.32 1.14
CA PRO A 52 5.18 -4.98 1.13
C PRO A 52 4.28 -4.76 2.35
N LEU A 53 4.90 -4.54 3.52
CA LEU A 53 4.19 -4.20 4.75
C LEU A 53 3.66 -2.75 4.70
N CYS A 54 2.44 -2.51 5.17
CA CYS A 54 1.84 -1.17 5.15
C CYS A 54 2.70 -0.13 5.89
N PRO A 55 3.22 0.92 5.23
CA PRO A 55 4.13 1.89 5.83
C PRO A 55 3.44 2.91 6.76
N CYS A 56 2.12 2.93 6.76
CA CYS A 56 1.31 3.91 7.47
C CYS A 56 1.07 3.54 8.94
N ARG A 57 1.43 2.32 9.32
CA ARG A 57 1.27 1.80 10.68
C ARG A 57 2.63 1.58 11.32
N PHE A 58 2.71 1.89 12.61
CA PHE A 58 3.86 1.55 13.43
C PHE A 58 3.71 0.12 13.93
N TYR A 59 4.76 -0.69 13.74
CA TYR A 59 4.84 -2.06 14.26
C TYR A 59 6.01 -2.14 15.22
N PRO A 60 5.80 -2.66 16.44
CA PRO A 60 6.88 -2.87 17.40
C PRO A 60 7.88 -3.90 16.87
N ASP A 61 7.39 -4.98 16.23
CA ASP A 61 8.23 -5.98 15.57
C ASP A 61 7.77 -6.22 14.13
N LYS A 62 8.50 -5.66 13.17
CA LYS A 62 8.18 -5.79 11.75
C LYS A 62 8.41 -7.22 11.24
N GLN A 63 9.34 -7.98 11.83
CA GLN A 63 9.66 -9.34 11.37
C GLN A 63 8.62 -10.36 11.82
N GLU A 64 8.04 -10.15 13.00
CA GLU A 64 6.88 -10.91 13.45
C GLU A 64 5.67 -10.60 12.56
N GLU A 65 5.40 -9.32 12.32
CA GLU A 65 4.20 -8.91 11.58
C GLU A 65 4.22 -9.38 10.12
N ILE A 66 5.37 -9.48 9.45
CA ILE A 66 5.44 -10.06 8.09
C ILE A 66 5.13 -11.56 8.03
N LYS A 67 5.12 -12.27 9.18
CA LYS A 67 4.60 -13.65 9.27
C LYS A 67 3.08 -13.65 9.19
N HIS A 68 2.44 -12.58 9.67
CA HIS A 68 1.01 -12.36 9.61
C HIS A 68 0.64 -11.63 8.30
N ARG A 69 -0.27 -12.21 7.51
CA ARG A 69 -0.67 -11.59 6.23
C ARG A 69 -1.60 -10.37 6.43
N THR A 70 -2.03 -10.09 7.65
CA THR A 70 -3.04 -9.07 7.98
C THR A 70 -2.71 -7.69 7.40
N TRP A 71 -1.45 -7.26 7.48
CA TRP A 71 -1.01 -5.90 7.08
C TRP A 71 -0.10 -5.87 5.85
N LEU A 72 0.04 -6.99 5.15
CA LEU A 72 0.79 -7.07 3.90
C LEU A 72 -0.08 -6.61 2.74
N CYS A 73 0.41 -5.70 1.91
CA CYS A 73 -0.33 -5.19 0.76
C CYS A 73 -0.49 -6.27 -0.33
N PRO A 74 -1.72 -6.49 -0.87
CA PRO A 74 -3.00 -5.92 -0.45
C PRO A 74 -3.48 -6.53 0.88
N CYS A 75 -3.76 -5.66 1.88
CA CYS A 75 -4.18 -6.10 3.20
C CYS A 75 -5.61 -6.63 3.21
N ASP A 76 -5.97 -7.37 4.25
CA ASP A 76 -7.28 -8.02 4.36
C ASP A 76 -8.43 -7.00 4.27
N ASP A 77 -8.29 -5.86 4.95
CA ASP A 77 -9.25 -4.74 4.86
C ASP A 77 -9.37 -4.18 3.46
N MET A 78 -8.26 -4.10 2.72
CA MET A 78 -8.27 -3.64 1.34
C MET A 78 -8.98 -4.68 0.46
N GLN A 79 -8.75 -5.98 0.68
CA GLN A 79 -9.44 -7.04 -0.06
C GLN A 79 -10.95 -7.13 0.24
N ILE A 80 -11.36 -6.93 1.50
CA ILE A 80 -12.75 -7.07 1.95
C ILE A 80 -13.53 -5.78 1.75
N TYR A 81 -13.02 -4.66 2.24
CA TYR A 81 -13.72 -3.37 2.27
C TYR A 81 -13.30 -2.43 1.16
N LYS A 82 -12.31 -2.81 0.32
CA LYS A 82 -11.69 -1.92 -0.67
C LYS A 82 -11.18 -0.61 -0.04
N TYR A 83 -10.86 -0.68 1.26
CA TYR A 83 -10.48 0.46 2.07
C TYR A 83 -8.99 0.39 2.37
N CYS A 84 -8.26 1.40 1.93
CA CYS A 84 -6.89 1.63 2.36
C CYS A 84 -6.90 2.91 3.19
N HIS A 85 -6.40 2.82 4.42
CA HIS A 85 -6.37 3.94 5.37
C HIS A 85 -5.71 5.23 4.83
N VAL A 86 -4.93 5.11 3.73
CA VAL A 86 -4.19 6.24 3.14
C VAL A 86 -4.58 6.52 1.69
N LEU A 87 -5.29 5.61 1.02
CA LEU A 87 -5.91 5.86 -0.29
C LEU A 87 -7.41 6.00 -0.10
N GLU A 88 -7.82 7.02 0.64
CA GLU A 88 -9.24 7.35 0.72
C GLU A 88 -9.70 8.03 -0.57
N SER A 89 -10.39 7.27 -1.40
CA SER A 89 -11.67 7.74 -1.90
C SER A 89 -12.66 6.58 -1.79
N PRO A 90 -13.73 6.70 -1.00
CA PRO A 90 -14.80 5.71 -1.04
C PRO A 90 -15.30 5.62 -2.47
N LEU A 91 -15.60 4.39 -2.87
CA LEU A 91 -16.35 4.06 -4.08
C LEU A 91 -17.32 5.18 -4.44
N LYS A 92 -17.21 5.68 -5.67
CA LYS A 92 -18.13 6.64 -6.30
C LYS A 92 -19.56 6.07 -6.48
N ASP A 93 -19.94 5.06 -5.68
CA ASP A 93 -21.10 4.19 -5.87
C ASP A 93 -21.76 3.72 -4.56
N ILE A 94 -21.69 4.51 -3.48
CA ILE A 94 -22.74 4.49 -2.45
C ILE A 94 -23.37 5.88 -2.43
N ARG A 95 -24.32 6.07 -3.36
CA ARG A 95 -25.46 6.97 -3.16
C ARG A 95 -26.50 6.26 -2.30
N PRO A 96 -27.21 6.99 -1.45
CA PRO A 96 -28.65 7.14 -1.61
C PRO A 96 -28.97 8.33 -2.51
#